data_AF-A0A7U7J2A7-F1
#
_entry.id   AF-A0A7U7J2A7-F1
#
_cell.length_a   1.000
_cell.length_b   1.000
_cell.length_c   1.000
_cell.angle_alpha   90.00
_cell.angle_beta   90.00
_cell.angle_gamma   90.00
#
_symmetry.space_group_name_H-M   'P 1'
#
loop_
_entity.id
_entity.type
_entity.pdbx_description
1 polymer ?
#
loop_
_entity_poly.entity_id
_entity_poly.type
_entity_poly.pdbx_seq_one_letter_code
_entity_poly.pdbx_strand_id
1 'polypeptide(L)'
;MKIPIAALGSPAVAEEHSMPAPQICGTNPIIDIPILLVDLFAGCGGLGEGFATFESRPGQRPFQIIASVEKEPSACRTPRLRSFYRRLAQAGDPDALAGYYAYVRGEQKTPVTPDSDLARVAWQQAEEETLERTLGEPDTGSALKTLIHRAQTNADKPLVLIGGPPCQAYSSVGRVRNAGIDGYRPALDHRHFLYRVYLELLSNHHPVAFVMENVKGILSSRIAGRRLFPRILRDLASPVEAYGQDKRRRHPHYRIYSLVDGSSFRHGQDPASIQPERFIVQTERYGIPQNRHRVILFGLREDLANQFDRQGGVFPCLCPLTDSNVTVRPVLADLPPLHSGLSWLRSAYPAGDRRETLLALFDQFSAMIKDSELRSAFEQAARQVTGSNLPQGGRSVAVRHSESDKNMEAPLAGLAAWYHGLDPPLVLNHETRAHMPEDLGRYLFCAVYAGLKGVSPKAAQFPSAMAPQHRNWASGHFEDRFRVQVADQPATTVMSHIAKDGHYFIHHDSAQCRSLTVREAASL
;
A
#
# COMPACT_ATOMS: atom_id res chain seq x y z
N MET A 1 29.42 -36.45 -2.49
CA MET A 1 29.51 -36.29 -3.96
C MET A 1 29.19 -34.83 -4.27
N LYS A 2 30.18 -34.04 -4.69
CA LYS A 2 30.01 -32.62 -5.02
C LYS A 2 29.28 -32.52 -6.36
N ILE A 3 28.13 -31.84 -6.39
CA ILE A 3 27.44 -31.51 -7.63
C ILE A 3 28.18 -30.30 -8.25
N PRO A 4 28.52 -30.31 -9.55
CA PRO A 4 29.26 -29.21 -10.17
C PRO A 4 28.36 -27.97 -10.28
N ILE A 5 28.92 -26.82 -9.93
CA ILE A 5 28.35 -25.50 -10.24
C ILE A 5 28.51 -25.32 -11.75
N ALA A 6 27.44 -25.57 -12.49
CA ALA A 6 27.35 -25.14 -13.88
C ALA A 6 27.34 -23.61 -13.90
N ALA A 7 28.17 -23.03 -14.77
CA ALA A 7 28.32 -21.61 -14.97
C ALA A 7 26.96 -20.94 -15.18
N LEU A 8 26.51 -20.19 -14.17
CA LEU A 8 25.47 -19.18 -14.34
C LEU A 8 26.07 -18.11 -15.25
N GLY A 9 25.50 -17.96 -16.45
CA GLY A 9 25.85 -16.88 -17.37
C GLY A 9 25.69 -15.53 -16.68
N SER A 10 26.44 -14.53 -17.15
CA SER A 10 26.35 -13.15 -16.66
C SER A 10 24.88 -12.72 -16.51
N PRO A 11 24.50 -12.08 -15.38
CA PRO A 11 23.13 -11.64 -15.19
C PRO A 11 22.82 -10.61 -16.28
N ALA A 12 21.91 -10.95 -17.18
CA ALA A 12 21.26 -9.94 -18.01
C ALA A 12 20.59 -8.96 -17.03
N VAL A 13 20.84 -7.66 -17.21
CA VAL A 13 20.14 -6.62 -16.46
C VAL A 13 18.64 -6.85 -16.71
N ALA A 14 17.93 -7.32 -15.68
CA ALA A 14 16.52 -7.62 -15.78
C ALA A 14 15.78 -6.36 -16.28
N GLU A 15 15.00 -6.49 -17.34
CA GLU A 15 14.07 -5.44 -17.74
C GLU A 15 13.09 -5.23 -16.59
N GLU A 16 13.23 -4.11 -15.86
CA GLU A 16 12.25 -3.71 -14.84
C GLU A 16 10.92 -3.46 -15.54
N HIS A 17 9.98 -4.40 -15.43
CA HIS A 17 8.62 -4.16 -15.83
C HIS A 17 8.01 -3.11 -14.87
N SER A 18 7.42 -2.04 -15.41
CA SER A 18 6.63 -1.10 -14.62
C SER A 18 5.26 -1.71 -14.29
N MET A 19 4.66 -1.28 -13.18
CA MET A 19 3.24 -1.57 -12.93
C MET A 19 2.44 -1.19 -14.18
N PRO A 20 1.50 -2.03 -14.67
CA PRO A 20 0.59 -1.59 -15.70
C PRO A 20 -0.16 -0.35 -15.19
N ALA A 21 0.20 0.80 -15.75
CA ALA A 21 -0.45 2.06 -15.41
C ALA A 21 -1.92 1.96 -15.87
N PRO A 22 -2.87 2.55 -15.13
CA PRO A 22 -4.22 2.73 -15.64
C PRO A 22 -4.13 3.42 -16.99
N GLN A 23 -4.88 2.94 -17.99
CA GLN A 23 -4.90 3.62 -19.27
C GLN A 23 -5.36 5.06 -19.04
N ILE A 24 -4.55 6.01 -19.49
CA ILE A 24 -4.95 7.40 -19.62
C ILE A 24 -5.58 7.50 -21.01
N CYS A 25 -6.66 8.26 -21.14
CA CYS A 25 -7.28 8.48 -22.43
C CYS A 25 -6.35 9.43 -23.25
N GLY A 26 -5.47 8.86 -24.07
CA GLY A 26 -4.47 9.57 -24.88
C GLY A 26 -3.13 8.80 -25.00
N THR A 27 -2.15 9.38 -25.70
CA THR A 27 -0.76 8.87 -25.73
C THR A 27 0.02 9.37 -24.51
N ASN A 28 0.83 8.52 -23.87
CA ASN A 28 1.69 8.95 -22.77
C ASN A 28 2.61 10.09 -23.22
N PRO A 29 2.69 11.20 -22.48
CA PRO A 29 3.54 12.32 -22.85
C PRO A 29 5.00 11.92 -22.71
N ILE A 30 5.80 12.31 -23.70
CA ILE A 30 7.26 12.27 -23.59
C ILE A 30 7.68 13.41 -22.65
N ILE A 31 8.32 13.05 -21.55
CA ILE A 31 8.88 13.98 -20.58
C ILE A 31 10.40 13.85 -20.63
N ASP A 32 11.05 14.89 -21.16
CA ASP A 32 12.50 14.94 -21.36
C ASP A 32 13.26 15.72 -20.27
N ILE A 33 12.53 16.29 -19.31
CA ILE A 33 13.09 17.03 -18.18
C ILE A 33 12.93 16.25 -16.86
N PRO A 34 13.86 16.39 -15.91
CA PRO A 34 13.69 15.82 -14.58
C PRO A 34 12.63 16.62 -13.79
N ILE A 35 11.72 15.92 -13.13
CA ILE A 35 10.70 16.47 -12.24
C ILE A 35 11.07 16.09 -10.81
N LEU A 36 11.31 17.08 -9.96
CA LEU A 36 11.74 16.89 -8.59
C LEU A 36 10.53 16.65 -7.68
N LEU A 37 10.61 15.66 -6.81
CA LEU A 37 9.53 15.25 -5.91
C LEU A 37 9.92 15.38 -4.44
N VAL A 38 9.01 15.95 -3.67
CA VAL A 38 9.02 15.87 -2.20
C VAL A 38 7.82 15.05 -1.76
N ASP A 39 8.07 13.91 -1.12
CA ASP A 39 7.05 13.00 -0.56
C ASP A 39 6.91 13.22 0.94
N LEU A 40 5.78 13.79 1.34
CA LEU A 40 5.44 14.04 2.73
C LEU A 40 4.56 12.90 3.26
N PHE A 41 4.83 12.46 4.49
CA PHE A 41 4.11 11.34 5.09
C PHE A 41 4.31 10.07 4.25
N ALA A 42 5.56 9.82 3.86
CA ALA A 42 5.91 8.85 2.83
C ALA A 42 5.50 7.40 3.20
N GLY A 43 5.38 7.09 4.49
CA GLY A 43 5.07 5.74 4.94
C GLY A 43 6.09 4.74 4.40
N CYS A 44 5.61 3.64 3.82
CA CYS A 44 6.47 2.65 3.13
C CYS A 44 6.87 3.06 1.70
N GLY A 45 6.52 4.26 1.23
CA GLY A 45 7.00 4.84 -0.02
C GLY A 45 6.14 4.54 -1.26
N GLY A 46 4.96 3.95 -1.12
CA GLY A 46 4.14 3.53 -2.27
C GLY A 46 3.76 4.66 -3.24
N LEU A 47 3.44 5.86 -2.73
CA LEU A 47 3.09 7.01 -3.57
C LEU A 47 4.33 7.50 -4.34
N GLY A 48 5.44 7.77 -3.65
CA GLY A 48 6.70 8.17 -4.28
C GLY A 48 7.25 7.12 -5.26
N GLU A 49 7.18 5.83 -4.93
CA GLU A 49 7.65 4.75 -5.80
C GLU A 49 6.85 4.69 -7.10
N GLY A 50 5.53 4.89 -7.06
CA GLY A 50 4.70 4.97 -8.26
C GLY A 50 5.14 6.07 -9.23
N PHE A 51 5.58 7.22 -8.72
CA PHE A 51 6.18 8.26 -9.54
C PHE A 51 7.59 7.90 -10.01
N ALA A 52 8.46 7.42 -9.11
CA ALA A 52 9.87 7.15 -9.41
C ALA A 52 10.07 6.00 -10.42
N THR A 53 9.09 5.10 -10.53
CA THR A 53 9.08 3.97 -11.48
C THR A 53 8.37 4.28 -12.79
N PHE A 54 7.76 5.46 -12.93
CA PHE A 54 7.16 5.88 -14.19
C PHE A 54 8.26 6.13 -15.23
N GLU A 55 8.08 5.53 -16.40
CA GLU A 55 8.98 5.70 -17.54
C GLU A 55 8.30 6.51 -18.64
N SER A 56 8.90 7.64 -19.02
CA SER A 56 8.43 8.43 -20.17
C SER A 56 8.85 7.79 -21.50
N ARG A 57 9.99 7.10 -21.49
CA ARG A 57 10.52 6.19 -22.52
C ARG A 57 11.23 5.04 -21.80
N PRO A 58 11.43 3.87 -22.43
CA PRO A 58 12.17 2.77 -21.81
C PRO A 58 13.50 3.24 -21.20
N GLY A 59 13.66 3.05 -19.89
CA GLY A 59 14.85 3.47 -19.13
C GLY A 59 14.93 4.96 -18.78
N GLN A 60 13.97 5.80 -19.19
CA GLN A 60 13.91 7.23 -18.90
C GLN A 60 12.87 7.51 -17.82
N ARG A 61 13.34 7.74 -16.59
CA ARG A 61 12.51 8.05 -15.41
C ARG A 61 12.59 9.53 -15.07
N PRO A 62 11.60 10.36 -15.44
CA PRO A 62 11.67 11.80 -15.24
C PRO A 62 11.54 12.18 -13.76
N PHE A 63 10.83 11.41 -12.95
CA PHE A 63 10.55 11.75 -11.57
C PHE A 63 11.71 11.38 -10.62
N GLN A 64 12.25 12.38 -9.94
CA GLN A 64 13.36 12.24 -9.01
C GLN A 64 12.95 12.68 -7.61
N ILE A 65 12.90 11.72 -6.67
CA ILE A 65 12.60 12.01 -5.27
C ILE A 65 13.82 12.68 -4.64
N ILE A 66 13.65 13.90 -4.16
CA ILE A 66 14.69 14.66 -3.45
C ILE A 66 14.52 14.60 -1.93
N ALA A 67 13.32 14.29 -1.45
CA ALA A 67 13.05 14.09 -0.03
C ALA A 67 11.81 13.20 0.15
N SER A 68 11.92 12.20 1.03
CA SER A 68 10.80 11.44 1.60
C SER A 68 10.82 11.62 3.11
N VAL A 69 9.74 12.13 3.71
CA VAL A 69 9.67 12.35 5.17
C VAL A 69 8.70 11.38 5.82
N GLU A 70 9.23 10.59 6.75
CA GLU A 70 8.47 9.64 7.56
C GLU A 70 9.11 9.57 8.95
N LYS A 71 8.28 9.44 9.99
CA LYS A 71 8.76 9.43 11.38
C LYS A 71 8.96 8.01 11.92
N GLU A 72 8.22 7.05 11.38
CA GLU A 72 8.21 5.68 11.88
C GLU A 72 9.40 4.90 11.29
N PRO A 73 10.39 4.48 12.10
CA PRO A 73 11.63 3.88 11.60
C PRO A 73 11.37 2.64 10.74
N SER A 74 10.37 1.82 11.11
CA SER A 74 10.02 0.62 10.35
C SER A 74 9.48 0.94 8.95
N ALA A 75 8.73 2.03 8.81
CA ALA A 75 8.22 2.50 7.52
C ALA A 75 9.34 3.09 6.66
N CYS A 76 10.23 3.93 7.24
CA CYS A 76 11.37 4.55 6.57
C CYS A 76 12.34 3.56 5.91
N ARG A 77 12.47 2.35 6.47
CA ARG A 77 13.36 1.32 5.91
C ARG A 77 13.01 0.94 4.47
N THR A 78 11.73 1.01 4.10
CA THR A 78 11.25 0.62 2.77
C THR A 78 11.65 1.61 1.67
N PRO A 79 11.28 2.91 1.74
CA PRO A 79 11.71 3.89 0.74
C PRO A 79 13.23 4.07 0.71
N ARG A 80 13.94 3.94 1.84
CA ARG A 80 15.42 3.94 1.87
C ARG A 80 16.00 2.79 1.05
N LEU A 81 15.51 1.57 1.27
CA LEU A 81 15.96 0.39 0.53
C LEU A 81 15.60 0.47 -0.96
N ARG A 82 14.43 1.04 -1.31
CA ARG A 82 14.04 1.28 -2.70
C ARG A 82 14.88 2.36 -3.38
N SER A 83 15.18 3.47 -2.72
CA SER A 83 16.11 4.49 -3.24
C SER A 83 17.49 3.91 -3.50
N PHE A 84 18.01 3.13 -2.55
CA PHE A 84 19.26 2.40 -2.72
C PHE A 84 19.23 1.50 -3.95
N TYR A 85 18.20 0.66 -4.09
CA TYR A 85 18.04 -0.24 -5.24
C TYR A 85 17.97 0.52 -6.57
N ARG A 86 17.14 1.58 -6.68
CA ARG A 86 16.99 2.35 -7.92
C ARG A 86 18.33 2.95 -8.37
N ARG A 87 19.14 3.45 -7.42
CA ARG A 87 20.48 3.99 -7.71
C ARG A 87 21.44 2.92 -8.22
N LEU A 88 21.43 1.72 -7.62
CA LEU A 88 22.23 0.60 -8.08
C LEU A 88 21.81 0.11 -9.47
N ALA A 89 20.49 -0.06 -9.67
CA ALA A 89 19.93 -0.49 -10.95
C ALA A 89 20.28 0.51 -12.07
N GLN A 90 20.18 1.82 -11.80
CA GLN A 90 20.54 2.86 -12.76
C GLN A 90 22.04 2.90 -13.06
N ALA A 91 22.89 2.60 -12.08
CA ALA A 91 24.33 2.56 -12.27
C ALA A 91 24.80 1.32 -13.07
N GLY A 92 24.00 0.25 -13.09
CA GLY A 92 24.27 -0.95 -13.87
C GLY A 92 25.46 -1.79 -13.38
N ASP A 93 25.84 -1.67 -12.11
CA ASP A 93 26.95 -2.42 -11.50
C ASP A 93 26.46 -3.78 -10.93
N PRO A 94 26.87 -4.93 -11.51
CA PRO A 94 26.44 -6.24 -11.07
C PRO A 94 26.88 -6.60 -9.64
N ASP A 95 28.07 -6.16 -9.20
CA ASP A 95 28.61 -6.53 -7.88
C ASP A 95 27.89 -5.78 -6.76
N ALA A 96 27.56 -4.50 -7.01
CA ALA A 96 26.75 -3.72 -6.07
C ALA A 96 25.32 -4.28 -5.96
N LEU A 97 24.71 -4.69 -7.08
CA LEU A 97 23.40 -5.36 -7.11
C LEU A 97 23.43 -6.74 -6.44
N ALA A 98 24.52 -7.51 -6.57
CA ALA A 98 24.67 -8.80 -5.92
C ALA A 98 24.57 -8.69 -4.38
N GLY A 99 25.13 -7.63 -3.80
CA GLY A 99 24.94 -7.29 -2.40
C GLY A 99 23.47 -7.07 -2.04
N TYR A 100 22.78 -6.18 -2.75
CA TYR A 100 21.35 -5.98 -2.55
C TYR A 100 20.56 -7.31 -2.57
N TYR A 101 20.83 -8.16 -3.56
CA TYR A 101 20.14 -9.44 -3.68
C TYR A 101 20.47 -10.42 -2.54
N ALA A 102 21.72 -10.50 -2.10
CA ALA A 102 22.11 -11.30 -0.93
C ALA A 102 21.38 -10.84 0.34
N TYR A 103 21.15 -9.53 0.49
CA TYR A 103 20.42 -8.99 1.63
C TYR A 103 18.95 -9.39 1.64
N VAL A 104 18.26 -9.25 0.51
CA VAL A 104 16.84 -9.61 0.42
C VAL A 104 16.63 -11.12 0.51
N ARG A 105 17.60 -11.92 0.06
CA ARG A 105 17.61 -13.38 0.26
C ARG A 105 17.89 -13.81 1.71
N GLY A 106 18.37 -12.90 2.55
CA GLY A 106 18.72 -13.17 3.94
C GLY A 106 20.11 -13.80 4.13
N GLU A 107 20.93 -13.83 3.08
CA GLU A 107 22.32 -14.31 3.10
C GLU A 107 23.25 -13.33 3.81
N GLN A 108 22.87 -12.04 3.86
CA GLN A 108 23.57 -11.01 4.63
C GLN A 108 22.64 -10.11 5.44
N LYS A 109 23.21 -9.46 6.46
CA LYS A 109 22.47 -8.60 7.41
C LYS A 109 22.29 -7.17 6.93
N THR A 110 23.14 -6.69 6.03
CA THR A 110 23.13 -5.30 5.52
C THR A 110 22.95 -5.30 4.01
N PRO A 111 22.25 -4.30 3.43
CA PRO A 111 22.11 -4.19 1.98
C PRO A 111 23.39 -3.66 1.29
N VAL A 112 24.31 -3.06 2.04
CA VAL A 112 25.54 -2.44 1.52
C VAL A 112 26.69 -3.44 1.56
N THR A 113 27.33 -3.67 0.41
CA THR A 113 28.62 -4.38 0.32
C THR A 113 29.74 -3.41 0.71
N PRO A 114 30.48 -3.63 1.81
CA PRO A 114 31.45 -2.65 2.32
C PRO A 114 32.52 -2.23 1.32
N ASP A 115 32.98 -3.19 0.50
CA ASP A 115 34.07 -3.00 -0.46
C ASP A 115 33.62 -2.31 -1.76
N SER A 116 32.32 -2.04 -1.94
CA SER A 116 31.79 -1.31 -3.11
C SER A 116 31.60 0.17 -2.80
N ASP A 117 32.46 1.02 -3.38
CA ASP A 117 32.35 2.48 -3.29
C ASP A 117 31.00 2.97 -3.80
N LEU A 118 30.51 2.39 -4.90
CA LEU A 118 29.21 2.70 -5.47
C LEU A 118 28.08 2.38 -4.49
N ALA A 119 28.10 1.19 -3.86
CA ALA A 119 27.08 0.82 -2.88
C ALA A 119 27.10 1.75 -1.65
N ARG A 120 28.27 2.15 -1.16
CA ARG A 120 28.35 3.10 -0.04
C ARG A 120 27.79 4.47 -0.41
N VAL A 121 28.14 5.00 -1.58
CA VAL A 121 27.63 6.30 -2.07
C VAL A 121 26.12 6.23 -2.29
N ALA A 122 25.61 5.17 -2.93
CA ALA A 122 24.18 4.99 -3.16
C ALA A 122 23.39 4.88 -1.85
N TRP A 123 23.94 4.19 -0.84
CA TRP A 123 23.31 4.10 0.48
C TRP A 123 23.28 5.45 1.19
N GLN A 124 24.38 6.18 1.19
CA GLN A 124 24.44 7.53 1.76
C GLN A 124 23.39 8.45 1.11
N GLN A 125 23.29 8.42 -0.22
CA GLN A 125 22.29 9.21 -0.92
C GLN A 125 20.85 8.78 -0.60
N ALA A 126 20.61 7.49 -0.38
CA ALA A 126 19.30 6.99 0.06
C ALA A 126 18.96 7.44 1.49
N GLU A 127 19.96 7.57 2.38
CA GLU A 127 19.81 8.14 3.72
C GLU A 127 19.54 9.66 3.68
N GLU A 128 20.17 10.38 2.76
CA GLU A 128 19.93 11.81 2.54
C GLU A 128 18.53 12.07 1.95
N GLU A 129 18.05 11.20 1.05
CA GLU A 129 16.70 11.25 0.47
C GLU A 129 15.62 10.89 1.50
N THR A 130 15.85 9.88 2.34
CA THR A 130 14.84 9.36 3.27
C THR A 130 15.03 9.93 4.68
N LEU A 131 14.30 11.00 4.97
CA LEU A 131 14.33 11.70 6.25
C LEU A 131 13.46 10.97 7.29
N GLU A 132 14.12 10.23 8.18
CA GLU A 132 13.51 9.65 9.38
C GLU A 132 13.26 10.73 10.44
N ARG A 133 12.22 11.55 10.21
CA ARG A 133 11.94 12.76 10.98
C ARG A 133 10.45 13.00 11.15
N THR A 134 10.09 13.74 12.20
CA THR A 134 8.70 14.13 12.45
C THR A 134 8.37 15.41 11.70
N LEU A 135 7.45 15.33 10.73
CA LEU A 135 6.97 16.50 10.02
C LEU A 135 6.40 17.56 10.99
N GLY A 136 6.74 18.81 10.71
CA GLY A 136 6.34 19.96 11.51
C GLY A 136 7.33 20.35 12.60
N GLU A 137 8.30 19.51 12.94
CA GLU A 137 9.39 19.96 13.80
C GLU A 137 10.29 20.99 13.07
N PRO A 138 10.79 22.05 13.74
CA PRO A 138 11.57 23.10 13.10
C PRO A 138 12.83 22.60 12.38
N ASP A 139 13.48 21.58 12.93
CA ASP A 139 14.66 20.94 12.34
C ASP A 139 14.33 20.24 11.02
N THR A 140 13.15 19.64 10.93
CA THR A 140 12.63 18.96 9.74
C THR A 140 12.28 19.97 8.65
N GLY A 141 11.64 21.08 9.03
CA GLY A 141 11.39 22.19 8.11
C GLY A 141 12.69 22.78 7.55
N SER A 142 13.71 22.96 8.39
CA SER A 142 15.04 23.42 7.98
C SER A 142 15.73 22.46 7.02
N ALA A 143 15.66 21.16 7.29
CA ALA A 143 16.21 20.12 6.43
C ALA A 143 15.55 20.12 5.04
N LEU A 144 14.21 20.15 4.99
CA LEU A 144 13.45 20.22 3.73
C LEU A 144 13.79 21.48 2.93
N LYS A 145 13.82 22.64 3.59
CA LYS A 145 14.21 23.90 2.93
C LYS A 145 15.61 23.82 2.33
N THR A 146 16.55 23.20 3.04
CA THR A 146 17.92 22.99 2.58
C THR A 146 17.97 22.07 1.35
N LEU A 147 17.26 20.94 1.37
CA LEU A 147 17.20 20.00 0.25
C LEU A 147 16.56 20.63 -0.99
N ILE A 148 15.42 21.29 -0.84
CA ILE A 148 14.73 21.95 -1.95
C ILE A 148 15.60 23.07 -2.54
N HIS A 149 16.29 23.83 -1.70
CA HIS A 149 17.21 24.87 -2.17
C HIS A 149 18.40 24.29 -2.95
N ARG A 150 19.02 23.21 -2.44
CA ARG A 150 20.11 22.50 -3.13
C ARG A 150 19.69 21.87 -4.44
N ALA A 151 18.42 21.48 -4.57
CA ALA A 151 17.89 20.90 -5.79
C ALA A 151 17.75 21.91 -6.94
N GLN A 152 17.90 23.22 -6.68
CA GLN A 152 17.93 24.30 -7.68
C GLN A 152 16.70 24.27 -8.62
N THR A 153 15.51 24.11 -8.03
CA THR A 153 14.24 24.01 -8.76
C THR A 153 14.02 25.20 -9.70
N ASN A 154 13.63 24.94 -10.94
CA ASN A 154 13.35 25.96 -11.96
C ASN A 154 12.42 25.39 -13.05
N ALA A 155 12.24 26.09 -14.17
CA ALA A 155 11.36 25.64 -15.25
C ALA A 155 11.81 24.31 -15.91
N ASP A 156 13.12 24.06 -15.98
CA ASP A 156 13.72 22.84 -16.52
C ASP A 156 13.86 21.73 -15.47
N LYS A 157 13.61 22.06 -14.19
CA LYS A 157 13.62 21.13 -13.04
C LYS A 157 12.44 21.44 -12.11
N PRO A 158 11.20 21.24 -12.56
CA PRO A 158 10.02 21.63 -11.80
C PRO A 158 9.88 20.80 -10.53
N LEU A 159 9.36 21.44 -9.47
CA LEU A 159 9.07 20.79 -8.19
C LEU A 159 7.61 20.34 -8.13
N VAL A 160 7.37 19.13 -7.67
CA VAL A 160 6.05 18.57 -7.35
C VAL A 160 6.03 18.13 -5.89
N LEU A 161 4.94 18.44 -5.19
CA LEU A 161 4.73 18.05 -3.79
C LEU A 161 3.69 16.94 -3.70
N ILE A 162 4.03 15.79 -3.11
CA ILE A 162 3.09 14.69 -2.89
C ILE A 162 2.97 14.38 -1.41
N GLY A 163 1.85 13.81 -0.99
CA GLY A 163 1.71 13.28 0.36
C GLY A 163 0.28 13.06 0.83
N GLY A 164 0.16 12.30 1.92
CA GLY A 164 -1.11 11.99 2.58
C GLY A 164 -1.19 12.60 3.98
N PRO A 165 -1.36 13.93 4.13
CA PRO A 165 -1.40 14.54 5.46
C PRO A 165 -2.50 13.92 6.32
N PRO A 166 -2.18 13.47 7.54
CA PRO A 166 -3.12 12.74 8.38
C PRO A 166 -4.30 13.64 8.75
N CYS A 167 -5.47 13.31 8.22
CA CYS A 167 -6.69 14.07 8.48
C CYS A 167 -7.42 13.59 9.76
N GLN A 168 -6.81 12.73 10.57
CA GLN A 168 -7.45 12.12 11.75
C GLN A 168 -7.87 13.11 12.84
N ALA A 169 -7.29 14.32 12.86
CA ALA A 169 -7.76 15.45 13.68
C ALA A 169 -9.22 15.84 13.40
N TYR A 170 -9.73 15.50 12.21
CA TYR A 170 -11.02 15.96 11.70
C TYR A 170 -12.11 14.88 11.67
N SER A 171 -11.79 13.62 12.03
CA SER A 171 -12.70 12.47 11.94
C SER A 171 -13.45 12.16 13.24
N SER A 172 -14.69 11.66 13.14
CA SER A 172 -15.51 11.21 14.27
C SER A 172 -14.94 9.96 14.97
N VAL A 173 -14.20 9.11 14.25
CA VAL A 173 -13.64 7.84 14.76
C VAL A 173 -12.42 8.08 15.66
N GLY A 174 -11.61 9.10 15.36
CA GLY A 174 -10.54 9.55 16.26
C GLY A 174 -11.07 10.09 17.59
N ARG A 175 -12.26 10.73 17.59
CA ARG A 175 -12.91 11.22 18.82
C ARG A 175 -13.40 10.10 19.73
N VAL A 176 -13.95 9.01 19.19
CA VAL A 176 -14.42 7.86 20.01
C VAL A 176 -13.26 7.12 20.69
N ARG A 177 -12.13 6.94 20.00
CA ARG A 177 -10.93 6.35 20.62
C ARG A 177 -10.27 7.26 21.67
N ASN A 178 -10.32 8.58 21.49
CA ASN A 178 -9.67 9.55 22.38
C ASN A 178 -10.62 10.12 23.47
N ALA A 179 -11.90 9.77 23.44
CA ALA A 179 -12.88 10.15 24.47
C ALA A 179 -12.60 9.52 25.84
N GLY A 180 -11.75 8.50 25.91
CA GLY A 180 -11.27 7.91 27.17
C GLY A 180 -9.99 8.54 27.73
N ILE A 181 -9.47 9.62 27.12
CA ILE A 181 -8.26 10.30 27.59
C ILE A 181 -8.69 11.57 28.33
N ASP A 182 -8.52 11.59 29.65
CA ASP A 182 -8.78 12.78 30.47
C ASP A 182 -7.95 13.97 29.98
N GLY A 183 -8.62 15.10 29.70
CA GLY A 183 -7.99 16.34 29.25
C GLY A 183 -7.84 16.55 27.74
N TYR A 184 -8.41 15.68 26.89
CA TYR A 184 -8.36 15.84 25.42
C TYR A 184 -9.04 17.15 24.96
N ARG A 185 -8.23 18.10 24.48
CA ARG A 185 -8.69 19.36 23.85
C ARG A 185 -8.50 19.30 22.34
N PRO A 186 -9.57 19.21 21.52
CA PRO A 186 -9.48 19.14 20.06
C PRO A 186 -8.74 20.31 19.40
N ALA A 187 -8.75 21.49 20.04
CA ALA A 187 -8.05 22.69 19.55
C ALA A 187 -6.52 22.63 19.70
N LEU A 188 -5.99 21.67 20.46
CA LEU A 188 -4.54 21.45 20.68
C LEU A 188 -4.04 20.21 19.92
N ASP A 189 -4.82 19.68 18.97
CA ASP A 189 -4.47 18.46 18.27
C ASP A 189 -3.32 18.71 17.27
N HIS A 190 -2.15 18.14 17.57
CA HIS A 190 -0.93 18.14 16.74
C HIS A 190 -1.15 17.69 15.28
N ARG A 191 -2.29 17.09 14.93
CA ARG A 191 -2.60 16.69 13.55
C ARG A 191 -3.17 17.84 12.70
N HIS A 192 -3.77 18.87 13.32
CA HIS A 192 -4.08 20.12 12.61
C HIS A 192 -2.80 20.81 12.11
N PHE A 193 -1.72 20.67 12.87
CA PHE A 193 -0.41 21.22 12.55
C PHE A 193 0.21 20.57 11.30
N LEU A 194 0.07 19.26 11.12
CA LEU A 194 0.62 18.54 9.96
C LEU A 194 0.00 18.98 8.62
N TYR A 195 -1.30 19.29 8.59
CA TYR A 195 -1.93 19.88 7.40
C TYR A 195 -1.40 21.30 7.12
N ARG A 196 -1.12 22.09 8.17
CA ARG A 196 -0.53 23.42 8.00
C ARG A 196 0.89 23.36 7.43
N VAL A 197 1.68 22.34 7.78
CA VAL A 197 3.01 22.12 7.19
C VAL A 197 2.92 21.86 5.69
N TYR A 198 1.91 21.10 5.24
CA TYR A 198 1.64 20.90 3.81
C TYR A 198 1.33 22.24 3.11
N LEU A 199 0.44 23.06 3.68
CA LEU A 199 0.13 24.40 3.16
C LEU A 199 1.32 25.35 3.18
N GLU A 200 2.17 25.29 4.21
CA GLU A 200 3.39 26.07 4.33
C GLU A 200 4.35 25.76 3.17
N LEU A 201 4.57 24.49 2.85
CA LEU A 201 5.44 24.10 1.75
C LEU A 201 4.90 24.54 0.39
N LEU A 202 3.58 24.43 0.16
CA LEU A 202 2.93 25.00 -1.03
C LEU A 202 3.11 26.53 -1.10
N SER A 203 3.01 27.21 0.05
CA SER A 203 3.12 28.66 0.16
C SER A 203 4.54 29.17 -0.04
N ASN A 204 5.55 28.42 0.42
CA ASN A 204 6.95 28.86 0.38
C ASN A 204 7.66 28.48 -0.92
N HIS A 205 7.29 27.35 -1.54
CA HIS A 205 8.02 26.78 -2.68
C HIS A 205 7.24 26.82 -4.00
N HIS A 206 5.93 27.07 -3.97
CA HIS A 206 5.10 27.21 -5.17
C HIS A 206 5.33 26.11 -6.23
N PRO A 207 5.30 24.81 -5.86
CA PRO A 207 5.52 23.72 -6.79
C PRO A 207 4.58 23.81 -8.00
N VAL A 208 4.98 23.28 -9.15
CA VAL A 208 4.15 23.32 -10.37
C VAL A 208 2.85 22.54 -10.19
N ALA A 209 2.90 21.47 -9.39
CA ALA A 209 1.75 20.67 -9.03
C ALA A 209 1.89 20.08 -7.63
N PHE A 210 0.76 19.63 -7.08
CA PHE A 210 0.73 18.82 -5.88
C PHE A 210 -0.25 17.65 -6.00
N VAL A 211 0.00 16.58 -5.24
CA VAL A 211 -0.94 15.47 -5.05
C VAL A 211 -1.19 15.29 -3.56
N MET A 212 -2.45 15.44 -3.14
CA MET A 212 -2.88 15.12 -1.79
C MET A 212 -3.76 13.88 -1.80
N GLU A 213 -3.33 12.84 -1.11
CA GLU A 213 -4.11 11.61 -0.88
C GLU A 213 -4.83 11.67 0.47
N ASN A 214 -6.02 11.07 0.54
CA ASN A 214 -6.67 10.77 1.82
C ASN A 214 -7.71 9.65 1.75
N VAL A 215 -8.20 9.24 2.93
CA VAL A 215 -9.29 8.28 3.06
C VAL A 215 -10.64 8.89 2.69
N LYS A 216 -11.57 8.09 2.13
CA LYS A 216 -12.94 8.53 1.78
C LYS A 216 -13.73 9.17 2.93
N GLY A 217 -13.40 8.83 4.18
CA GLY A 217 -14.01 9.41 5.37
C GLY A 217 -13.81 10.92 5.50
N ILE A 218 -12.85 11.52 4.78
CA ILE A 218 -12.64 12.97 4.76
C ILE A 218 -13.85 13.74 4.21
N LEU A 219 -14.61 13.14 3.30
CA LEU A 219 -15.75 13.78 2.63
C LEU A 219 -16.92 14.04 3.58
N SER A 220 -17.12 13.16 4.57
CA SER A 220 -18.19 13.27 5.57
C SER A 220 -17.74 13.89 6.90
N SER A 221 -16.44 14.16 7.05
CA SER A 221 -15.83 14.69 8.27
C SER A 221 -16.29 16.12 8.58
N ARG A 222 -16.49 16.41 9.87
CA ARG A 222 -16.98 17.70 10.38
C ARG A 222 -16.16 18.21 11.57
N ILE A 223 -15.89 19.51 11.60
CA ILE A 223 -15.35 20.23 12.76
C ILE A 223 -16.27 21.38 13.13
N ALA A 224 -16.62 21.48 14.41
CA ALA A 224 -17.53 22.52 14.94
C ALA A 224 -18.81 22.66 14.08
N GLY A 225 -19.39 21.52 13.67
CA GLY A 225 -20.59 21.46 12.82
C GLY A 225 -20.37 21.69 11.32
N ARG A 226 -19.20 22.17 10.89
CA ARG A 226 -18.90 22.50 9.48
C ARG A 226 -18.19 21.34 8.76
N ARG A 227 -18.55 21.11 7.49
CA ARG A 227 -17.90 20.10 6.63
C ARG A 227 -16.46 20.50 6.35
N LEU A 228 -15.54 19.54 6.40
CA LEU A 228 -14.12 19.80 6.20
C LEU A 228 -13.72 19.91 4.73
N PHE A 229 -14.22 19.00 3.88
CA PHE A 229 -13.78 18.93 2.49
C PHE A 229 -13.90 20.26 1.72
N PRO A 230 -15.00 21.04 1.85
CA PRO A 230 -15.08 22.40 1.28
C PRO A 230 -13.98 23.36 1.74
N ARG A 231 -13.55 23.23 2.99
CA ARG A 231 -12.46 24.05 3.54
C ARG A 231 -11.11 23.62 2.95
N ILE A 232 -10.85 22.31 2.84
CA ILE A 232 -9.63 21.80 2.22
C ILE A 232 -9.49 22.29 0.78
N LEU A 233 -10.58 22.26 -0.01
CA LEU A 233 -10.56 22.79 -1.37
C LEU A 233 -10.18 24.27 -1.42
N ARG A 234 -10.75 25.09 -0.53
CA ARG A 234 -10.41 26.53 -0.43
C ARG A 234 -8.96 26.74 -0.01
N ASP A 235 -8.54 26.03 1.03
CA ASP A 235 -7.20 26.17 1.62
C ASP A 235 -6.12 25.75 0.61
N LEU A 236 -6.33 24.66 -0.13
CA LEU A 236 -5.41 24.20 -1.17
C LEU A 236 -5.44 25.04 -2.45
N ALA A 237 -6.57 25.65 -2.81
CA ALA A 237 -6.66 26.55 -3.96
C ALA A 237 -5.95 27.89 -3.71
N SER A 238 -5.85 28.33 -2.44
CA SER A 238 -5.06 29.50 -2.04
C SER A 238 -4.24 29.23 -0.76
N PRO A 239 -3.13 28.47 -0.87
CA PRO A 239 -2.35 28.04 0.29
C PRO A 239 -1.79 29.22 1.10
N VAL A 240 -1.37 30.29 0.44
CA VAL A 240 -0.80 31.49 1.08
C VAL A 240 -1.82 32.20 1.97
N GLU A 241 -3.05 32.36 1.48
CA GLU A 241 -4.15 32.94 2.28
C GLU A 241 -4.50 32.04 3.46
N ALA A 242 -4.53 30.73 3.25
CA ALA A 242 -4.85 29.75 4.28
C ALA A 242 -3.76 29.64 5.35
N TYR A 243 -2.49 29.79 4.96
CA TYR A 243 -1.35 29.75 5.86
C TYR A 243 -1.17 31.05 6.66
N GLY A 244 -1.56 32.19 6.07
CA GLY A 244 -1.56 33.51 6.72
C GLY A 244 -0.36 34.40 6.37
N GLN A 245 0.17 34.30 5.15
CA GLN A 245 1.25 35.18 4.66
C GLN A 245 0.74 36.52 4.08
N ASP A 246 1.68 37.45 3.83
CA ASP A 246 1.41 38.87 3.50
C ASP A 246 0.45 39.06 2.32
N LYS A 247 -0.75 39.59 2.61
CA LYS A 247 -1.82 39.89 1.64
C LYS A 247 -1.43 40.93 0.58
N ARG A 248 -0.26 41.59 0.72
CA ARG A 248 0.21 42.64 -0.20
C ARG A 248 0.91 42.09 -1.44
N ARG A 249 1.32 40.81 -1.46
CA ARG A 249 1.97 40.18 -2.61
C ARG A 249 0.98 39.30 -3.38
N ARG A 250 1.10 39.29 -4.71
CA ARG A 250 0.38 38.32 -5.55
C ARG A 250 1.09 36.98 -5.45
N HIS A 251 0.34 35.95 -5.09
CA HIS A 251 0.82 34.58 -4.99
C HIS A 251 0.08 33.69 -5.97
N PRO A 252 0.70 32.60 -6.46
CA PRO A 252 0.02 31.65 -7.32
C PRO A 252 -1.09 30.91 -6.55
N HIS A 253 -2.21 30.72 -7.23
CA HIS A 253 -3.28 29.82 -6.81
C HIS A 253 -3.09 28.44 -7.45
N TYR A 254 -3.87 27.46 -6.99
CA TYR A 254 -3.95 26.14 -7.60
C TYR A 254 -5.37 25.84 -8.05
N ARG A 255 -5.47 25.20 -9.21
CA ARG A 255 -6.69 24.55 -9.67
C ARG A 255 -6.63 23.06 -9.33
N ILE A 256 -7.63 22.58 -8.60
CA ILE A 256 -7.69 21.23 -8.05
C ILE A 256 -8.58 20.38 -8.95
N TYR A 257 -8.01 19.39 -9.62
CA TYR A 257 -8.70 18.49 -10.54
C TYR A 257 -9.03 17.15 -9.88
N SER A 258 -10.15 16.58 -10.27
CA SER A 258 -10.47 15.17 -10.10
C SER A 258 -9.75 14.36 -11.18
N LEU A 259 -9.09 13.27 -10.76
CA LEU A 259 -8.52 12.28 -11.68
C LEU A 259 -9.56 11.38 -12.34
N VAL A 260 -10.83 11.42 -11.90
CA VAL A 260 -11.88 10.52 -12.37
C VAL A 260 -12.61 11.10 -13.58
N ASP A 261 -12.94 12.39 -13.55
CA ASP A 261 -13.78 13.03 -14.56
C ASP A 261 -13.28 14.42 -15.00
N GLY A 262 -12.12 14.85 -14.52
CA GLY A 262 -11.51 16.13 -14.87
C GLY A 262 -12.25 17.35 -14.33
N SER A 263 -13.31 17.15 -13.52
CA SER A 263 -13.96 18.25 -12.80
C SER A 263 -12.94 18.95 -11.92
N SER A 264 -13.04 20.28 -11.84
CA SER A 264 -12.03 21.08 -11.14
C SER A 264 -12.64 22.15 -10.25
N PHE A 265 -11.88 22.50 -9.21
CA PHE A 265 -12.16 23.59 -8.28
C PHE A 265 -11.05 24.63 -8.38
N ARG A 266 -11.44 25.91 -8.51
CA ARG A 266 -10.51 27.05 -8.57
C ARG A 266 -10.78 28.06 -7.46
N HIS A 267 -9.81 28.92 -7.19
CA HIS A 267 -9.97 30.00 -6.23
C HIS A 267 -11.18 30.89 -6.59
N GLY A 268 -11.96 31.29 -5.58
CA GLY A 268 -13.18 32.09 -5.74
C GLY A 268 -14.45 31.30 -6.13
N GLN A 269 -14.34 30.02 -6.48
CA GLN A 269 -15.51 29.17 -6.75
C GLN A 269 -16.20 28.75 -5.44
N ASP A 270 -17.52 28.61 -5.46
CA ASP A 270 -18.25 28.02 -4.34
C ASP A 270 -18.00 26.50 -4.28
N PRO A 271 -17.42 25.94 -3.20
CA PRO A 271 -17.23 24.49 -3.08
C PRO A 271 -18.53 23.69 -3.12
N ALA A 272 -19.69 24.31 -2.87
CA ALA A 272 -20.98 23.62 -3.02
C ALA A 272 -21.28 23.22 -4.48
N SER A 273 -20.60 23.82 -5.46
CA SER A 273 -20.69 23.44 -6.88
C SER A 273 -19.93 22.15 -7.21
N ILE A 274 -19.14 21.62 -6.27
CA ILE A 274 -18.33 20.42 -6.45
C ILE A 274 -18.97 19.24 -5.74
N GLN A 275 -19.11 18.11 -6.44
CA GLN A 275 -19.52 16.84 -5.84
C GLN A 275 -18.28 16.12 -5.28
N PRO A 276 -18.14 15.96 -3.94
CA PRO A 276 -16.93 15.40 -3.35
C PRO A 276 -16.63 13.96 -3.78
N GLU A 277 -17.66 13.18 -4.11
CA GLU A 277 -17.55 11.77 -4.52
C GLU A 277 -16.78 11.63 -5.83
N ARG A 278 -16.75 12.67 -6.67
CA ARG A 278 -15.98 12.69 -7.92
C ARG A 278 -14.48 12.67 -7.70
N PHE A 279 -13.98 12.93 -6.49
CA PHE A 279 -12.56 12.83 -6.16
C PHE A 279 -12.18 11.44 -5.62
N ILE A 280 -13.12 10.50 -5.54
CA ILE A 280 -12.86 9.13 -5.07
C ILE A 280 -12.33 8.28 -6.24
N VAL A 281 -11.07 7.88 -6.14
CA VAL A 281 -10.48 6.83 -6.95
C VAL A 281 -10.82 5.48 -6.31
N GLN A 282 -11.57 4.66 -7.05
CA GLN A 282 -11.88 3.27 -6.72
C GLN A 282 -10.84 2.37 -7.39
N THR A 283 -9.80 1.98 -6.65
CA THR A 283 -8.61 1.29 -7.19
C THR A 283 -8.95 0.02 -7.96
N GLU A 284 -9.98 -0.71 -7.55
CA GLU A 284 -10.44 -1.92 -8.21
C GLU A 284 -10.87 -1.70 -9.66
N ARG A 285 -11.35 -0.48 -10.00
CA ARG A 285 -11.72 -0.11 -11.36
C ARG A 285 -10.52 0.15 -12.27
N TYR A 286 -9.31 0.19 -11.72
CA TYR A 286 -8.07 0.54 -12.41
C TYR A 286 -7.03 -0.59 -12.34
N GLY A 287 -7.48 -1.85 -12.20
CA GLY A 287 -6.63 -3.03 -12.25
C GLY A 287 -5.93 -3.41 -10.95
N ILE A 288 -6.17 -2.66 -9.86
CA ILE A 288 -5.63 -3.02 -8.55
C ILE A 288 -6.55 -4.06 -7.90
N PRO A 289 -6.04 -5.21 -7.44
CA PRO A 289 -6.85 -6.31 -6.89
C PRO A 289 -7.40 -6.06 -5.47
N GLN A 290 -7.81 -4.82 -5.19
CA GLN A 290 -8.25 -4.39 -3.87
C GLN A 290 -9.29 -3.27 -3.95
N ASN A 291 -10.33 -3.39 -3.12
CA ASN A 291 -11.34 -2.36 -2.87
C ASN A 291 -10.78 -1.29 -1.92
N ARG A 292 -9.90 -0.42 -2.43
CA ARG A 292 -9.20 0.63 -1.66
C ARG A 292 -9.56 2.01 -2.17
N HIS A 293 -10.71 2.51 -1.73
CA HIS A 293 -11.18 3.83 -2.15
C HIS A 293 -10.39 4.96 -1.49
N ARG A 294 -9.88 5.89 -2.31
CA ARG A 294 -9.10 7.06 -1.87
C ARG A 294 -9.56 8.34 -2.51
N VAL A 295 -9.53 9.43 -1.74
CA VAL A 295 -9.74 10.78 -2.25
C VAL A 295 -8.40 11.29 -2.72
N ILE A 296 -8.28 11.61 -4.00
CA ILE A 296 -7.05 12.16 -4.60
C ILE A 296 -7.36 13.56 -5.11
N LEU A 297 -6.60 14.54 -4.63
CA LEU A 297 -6.67 15.93 -5.07
C LEU A 297 -5.40 16.24 -5.87
N PHE A 298 -5.53 16.44 -7.19
CA PHE A 298 -4.43 16.89 -8.04
C PHE A 298 -4.51 18.40 -8.22
N GLY A 299 -3.58 19.15 -7.61
CA GLY A 299 -3.51 20.59 -7.78
C GLY A 299 -2.49 20.98 -8.84
N LEU A 300 -2.91 21.69 -9.88
CA LEU A 300 -2.03 22.31 -10.88
C LEU A 300 -1.96 23.81 -10.62
N ARG A 301 -0.77 24.40 -10.67
CA ARG A 301 -0.61 25.85 -10.48
C ARG A 301 -1.43 26.60 -11.54
N GLU A 302 -2.20 27.60 -11.12
CA GLU A 302 -3.29 28.15 -11.93
C GLU A 302 -2.80 28.87 -13.20
N ASP A 303 -1.60 29.46 -13.18
CA ASP A 303 -0.94 30.02 -14.38
C ASP A 303 -0.73 28.94 -15.45
N LEU A 304 -0.27 27.76 -15.04
CA LEU A 304 -0.05 26.60 -15.92
C LEU A 304 -1.37 25.99 -16.38
N ALA A 305 -2.36 25.87 -15.49
CA ALA A 305 -3.70 25.41 -15.84
C ALA A 305 -4.36 26.32 -16.89
N ASN A 306 -4.25 27.64 -16.73
CA ASN A 306 -4.77 28.60 -17.70
C ASN A 306 -4.00 28.55 -19.03
N GLN A 307 -2.71 28.26 -19.00
CA GLN A 307 -1.94 28.04 -20.23
C GLN A 307 -2.41 26.77 -20.95
N PHE A 308 -2.60 25.67 -20.22
CA PHE A 308 -3.11 24.41 -20.74
C PHE A 308 -4.49 24.58 -21.39
N ASP A 309 -5.43 25.27 -20.74
CA ASP A 309 -6.76 25.55 -21.29
C ASP A 309 -6.69 26.39 -22.58
N ARG A 310 -5.85 27.43 -22.60
CA ARG A 310 -5.68 28.31 -23.79
C ARG A 310 -5.12 27.56 -25.00
N GLN A 311 -4.40 26.47 -24.76
CA GLN A 311 -3.88 25.59 -25.80
C GLN A 311 -4.89 24.52 -26.23
N GLY A 312 -6.13 24.57 -25.73
CA GLY A 312 -7.16 23.57 -26.02
C GLY A 312 -6.96 22.26 -25.26
N GLY A 313 -6.18 22.29 -24.16
CA GLY A 313 -5.90 21.11 -23.34
C GLY A 313 -7.16 20.53 -22.72
N VAL A 314 -7.25 19.19 -22.74
CA VAL A 314 -8.30 18.43 -22.04
C VAL A 314 -7.63 17.64 -20.93
N PHE A 315 -8.15 17.78 -19.69
CA PHE A 315 -7.53 17.14 -18.54
C PHE A 315 -7.53 15.60 -18.69
N PRO A 316 -6.37 14.94 -18.63
CA PRO A 316 -6.28 13.49 -18.79
C PRO A 316 -6.85 12.77 -17.56
N CYS A 317 -8.00 12.14 -17.71
CA CYS A 317 -8.65 11.36 -16.66
C CYS A 317 -8.14 9.91 -16.66
N LEU A 318 -8.25 9.25 -15.51
CA LEU A 318 -8.05 7.80 -15.40
C LEU A 318 -9.17 7.08 -16.14
N CYS A 319 -8.82 6.10 -16.98
CA CYS A 319 -9.80 5.33 -17.74
C CYS A 319 -9.99 3.97 -17.06
N PRO A 320 -11.22 3.67 -16.56
CA PRO A 320 -11.49 2.43 -15.84
C PRO A 320 -11.45 1.24 -16.78
N LEU A 321 -11.15 0.06 -16.24
CA LEU A 321 -11.26 -1.22 -16.96
C LEU A 321 -12.69 -1.44 -17.47
N THR A 322 -12.81 -1.99 -18.67
CA THR A 322 -14.10 -2.24 -19.35
C THR A 322 -14.70 -3.60 -19.05
N ASP A 323 -13.88 -4.59 -18.69
CA ASP A 323 -14.30 -5.99 -18.57
C ASP A 323 -14.67 -6.33 -17.12
N SER A 324 -13.68 -6.74 -16.32
CA SER A 324 -13.86 -7.17 -14.93
C SER A 324 -12.68 -6.76 -14.06
N ASN A 325 -12.97 -6.48 -12.78
CA ASN A 325 -11.93 -6.17 -11.80
C ASN A 325 -11.02 -7.38 -11.56
N VAL A 326 -9.75 -7.12 -11.23
CA VAL A 326 -8.81 -8.15 -10.80
C VAL A 326 -9.22 -8.69 -9.42
N THR A 327 -9.28 -10.01 -9.29
CA THR A 327 -9.72 -10.70 -8.06
C THR A 327 -8.54 -11.31 -7.31
N VAL A 328 -8.77 -11.76 -6.07
CA VAL A 328 -7.74 -12.34 -5.20
C VAL A 328 -7.09 -13.58 -5.80
N ARG A 329 -7.89 -14.51 -6.35
CA ARG A 329 -7.38 -15.81 -6.84
C ARG A 329 -6.23 -15.68 -7.85
N PRO A 330 -6.38 -14.99 -8.99
CA PRO A 330 -5.32 -14.95 -10.00
C PRO A 330 -4.06 -14.23 -9.52
N VAL A 331 -4.16 -13.35 -8.52
CA VAL A 331 -3.00 -12.61 -7.97
C VAL A 331 -2.17 -13.43 -6.98
N LEU A 332 -2.79 -14.45 -6.36
CA LEU A 332 -2.11 -15.30 -5.38
C LEU A 332 -1.82 -16.71 -5.92
N ALA A 333 -2.28 -17.03 -7.13
CA ALA A 333 -2.23 -18.39 -7.70
C ALA A 333 -0.79 -18.87 -7.96
N ASP A 334 0.12 -17.96 -8.24
CA ASP A 334 1.53 -18.19 -8.55
C ASP A 334 2.41 -18.34 -7.29
N LEU A 335 1.88 -17.99 -6.12
CA LEU A 335 2.63 -18.04 -4.86
C LEU A 335 2.65 -19.47 -4.29
N PRO A 336 3.81 -19.97 -3.82
CA PRO A 336 3.91 -21.30 -3.25
C PRO A 336 2.93 -21.52 -2.08
N PRO A 337 2.12 -22.60 -2.07
CA PRO A 337 1.16 -22.81 -1.01
C PRO A 337 1.85 -23.05 0.34
N LEU A 338 1.34 -22.39 1.39
CA LEU A 338 1.88 -22.45 2.75
C LEU A 338 0.81 -22.86 3.75
N HIS A 339 1.22 -23.39 4.89
CA HIS A 339 0.34 -23.56 6.06
C HIS A 339 0.74 -22.66 7.23
N SER A 340 -0.20 -22.40 8.14
CA SER A 340 0.12 -21.71 9.39
C SER A 340 0.91 -22.60 10.35
N GLY A 341 1.83 -21.99 11.09
CA GLY A 341 2.35 -22.56 12.34
C GLY A 341 1.35 -22.50 13.50
N LEU A 342 1.66 -23.23 14.58
CA LEU A 342 0.93 -23.18 15.84
C LEU A 342 1.67 -22.26 16.84
N SER A 343 1.00 -21.26 17.39
CA SER A 343 1.60 -20.33 18.36
C SER A 343 1.45 -20.89 19.78
N TRP A 344 2.55 -21.21 20.48
CA TRP A 344 2.53 -21.43 21.94
C TRP A 344 3.82 -20.98 22.63
N LEU A 345 3.66 -20.24 23.74
CA LEU A 345 4.55 -20.35 24.90
C LEU A 345 4.42 -21.78 25.43
N ARG A 346 5.52 -22.54 25.31
CA ARG A 346 5.95 -23.83 25.87
C ARG A 346 5.14 -24.66 26.89
N SER A 347 3.97 -24.32 27.43
CA SER A 347 3.48 -24.93 28.69
C SER A 347 2.07 -25.53 28.74
N ALA A 348 1.19 -25.41 27.73
CA ALA A 348 -0.20 -25.90 27.85
C ALA A 348 -0.52 -27.20 27.09
N TYR A 349 0.29 -27.55 26.08
CA TYR A 349 0.16 -28.80 25.34
C TYR A 349 1.57 -29.42 25.25
N PRO A 350 1.78 -30.66 25.75
CA PRO A 350 3.03 -31.37 25.49
C PRO A 350 3.23 -31.43 23.98
N ALA A 351 4.49 -31.49 23.51
CA ALA A 351 4.87 -31.50 22.09
C ALA A 351 4.23 -32.69 21.32
N GLY A 352 2.93 -32.59 21.06
CA GLY A 352 2.10 -33.50 20.31
C GLY A 352 1.95 -32.98 18.89
N ASP A 353 1.85 -33.91 17.96
CA ASP A 353 1.81 -33.66 16.53
C ASP A 353 0.76 -32.57 16.18
N ARG A 354 1.16 -31.56 15.37
CA ARG A 354 0.23 -30.55 14.81
C ARG A 354 -1.00 -31.22 14.24
N ARG A 355 -0.81 -32.35 13.57
CA ARG A 355 -1.87 -33.14 12.97
C ARG A 355 -2.87 -33.62 14.02
N GLU A 356 -2.40 -34.24 15.10
CA GLU A 356 -3.25 -34.74 16.18
C GLU A 356 -4.06 -33.62 16.85
N THR A 357 -3.39 -32.50 17.15
CA THR A 357 -4.03 -31.32 17.76
C THR A 357 -5.14 -30.77 16.86
N LEU A 358 -4.87 -30.61 15.56
CA LEU A 358 -5.85 -30.07 14.62
C LEU A 358 -6.96 -31.06 14.30
N LEU A 359 -6.67 -32.36 14.20
CA LEU A 359 -7.69 -33.39 13.97
C LEU A 359 -8.73 -33.38 15.08
N ALA A 360 -8.30 -33.47 16.34
CA ALA A 360 -9.21 -33.49 17.48
C ALA A 360 -10.09 -32.23 17.55
N LEU A 361 -9.48 -31.06 17.31
CA LEU A 361 -10.19 -29.79 17.29
C LEU A 361 -11.19 -29.70 16.12
N PHE A 362 -10.77 -30.07 14.91
CA PHE A 362 -11.62 -30.00 13.72
C PHE A 362 -12.79 -30.97 13.81
N ASP A 363 -12.61 -32.17 14.38
CA ASP A 363 -13.71 -33.10 14.65
C ASP A 363 -14.73 -32.47 15.60
N GLN A 364 -14.26 -31.85 16.69
CA GLN A 364 -15.12 -31.15 17.65
C GLN A 364 -15.89 -29.99 17.01
N PHE A 365 -15.23 -29.24 16.12
CA PHE A 365 -15.80 -28.11 15.39
C PHE A 365 -16.83 -28.56 14.34
N SER A 366 -16.53 -29.62 13.58
CA SER A 366 -17.43 -30.16 12.57
C SER A 366 -18.77 -30.61 13.17
N ALA A 367 -18.75 -31.25 14.34
CA ALA A 367 -19.94 -31.70 15.06
C ALA A 367 -20.89 -30.54 15.45
N MET A 368 -20.37 -29.31 15.51
CA MET A 368 -21.15 -28.11 15.86
C MET A 368 -21.78 -27.41 14.64
N ILE A 369 -21.38 -27.78 13.42
CA ILE A 369 -21.90 -27.19 12.18
C ILE A 369 -23.23 -27.85 11.83
N LYS A 370 -24.33 -27.11 12.00
CA LYS A 370 -25.69 -27.63 11.73
C LYS A 370 -25.96 -27.87 10.25
N ASP A 371 -25.56 -26.94 9.40
CA ASP A 371 -25.69 -27.04 7.93
C ASP A 371 -24.88 -28.24 7.41
N SER A 372 -25.54 -29.20 6.77
CA SER A 372 -24.93 -30.47 6.35
C SER A 372 -23.94 -30.30 5.19
N GLU A 373 -24.22 -29.38 4.27
CA GLU A 373 -23.34 -29.09 3.13
C GLU A 373 -22.05 -28.45 3.65
N LEU A 374 -22.19 -27.43 4.51
CA LEU A 374 -21.07 -26.74 5.13
C LEU A 374 -20.24 -27.67 6.02
N ARG A 375 -20.89 -28.57 6.76
CA ARG A 375 -20.21 -29.57 7.59
C ARG A 375 -19.38 -30.53 6.75
N SER A 376 -19.98 -31.09 5.69
CA SER A 376 -19.29 -32.01 4.79
C SER A 376 -18.07 -31.35 4.13
N ALA A 377 -18.22 -30.09 3.67
CA ALA A 377 -17.11 -29.34 3.09
C ALA A 377 -16.02 -29.01 4.13
N PHE A 378 -16.41 -28.70 5.36
CA PHE A 378 -15.47 -28.46 6.46
C PHE A 378 -14.67 -29.73 6.79
N GLU A 379 -15.33 -30.88 6.92
CA GLU A 379 -14.67 -32.18 7.16
C GLU A 379 -13.69 -32.55 6.04
N GLN A 380 -14.06 -32.30 4.78
CA GLN A 380 -13.19 -32.54 3.63
C GLN A 380 -11.94 -31.64 3.70
N ALA A 381 -12.12 -30.35 3.94
CA ALA A 381 -11.01 -29.40 4.06
C ALA A 381 -10.13 -29.72 5.30
N ALA A 382 -10.73 -30.14 6.41
CA ALA A 382 -10.02 -30.57 7.61
C ALA A 382 -9.07 -31.76 7.32
N ARG A 383 -9.54 -32.76 6.57
CA ARG A 383 -8.70 -33.90 6.13
C ARG A 383 -7.54 -33.45 5.25
N GLN A 384 -7.76 -32.49 4.35
CA GLN A 384 -6.69 -31.94 3.50
C GLN A 384 -5.63 -31.19 4.34
N VAL A 385 -6.05 -30.32 5.26
CA VAL A 385 -5.14 -29.52 6.10
C VAL A 385 -4.30 -30.36 7.06
N THR A 386 -4.87 -31.46 7.56
CA THR A 386 -4.20 -32.38 8.49
C THR A 386 -3.35 -33.42 7.78
N GLY A 387 -3.66 -33.73 6.51
CA GLY A 387 -2.87 -34.60 5.65
C GLY A 387 -1.76 -33.89 4.85
N SER A 388 -1.74 -32.56 4.81
CA SER A 388 -0.75 -31.80 4.02
C SER A 388 0.56 -31.56 4.77
N ASN A 389 1.67 -31.59 4.02
CA ASN A 389 3.03 -31.25 4.49
C ASN A 389 3.49 -29.91 3.86
N LEU A 390 2.60 -28.92 3.79
CA LEU A 390 2.96 -27.59 3.29
C LEU A 390 3.98 -26.93 4.24
N PRO A 391 4.94 -26.13 3.72
CA PRO A 391 5.87 -25.38 4.56
C PRO A 391 5.24 -24.10 5.11
N GLN A 392 5.92 -23.45 6.06
CA GLN A 392 5.51 -22.14 6.61
C GLN A 392 6.04 -20.96 5.78
N GLY A 393 6.87 -21.23 4.78
CA GLY A 393 7.50 -20.24 3.92
C GLY A 393 8.77 -19.66 4.54
N GLY A 394 9.11 -18.43 4.17
CA GLY A 394 10.29 -17.74 4.69
C GLY A 394 10.55 -16.40 4.02
N ARG A 395 11.69 -15.80 4.38
CA ARG A 395 12.16 -14.52 3.79
C ARG A 395 12.41 -14.62 2.28
N SER A 396 12.83 -15.79 1.81
CA SER A 396 13.03 -16.11 0.40
C SER A 396 12.50 -17.52 0.15
N VAL A 397 11.57 -17.66 -0.79
CA VAL A 397 10.95 -18.93 -1.16
C VAL A 397 11.17 -19.15 -2.66
N ALA A 398 11.75 -20.28 -3.03
CA ALA A 398 11.95 -20.62 -4.44
C ALA A 398 10.62 -20.87 -5.14
N VAL A 399 10.40 -20.24 -6.29
CA VAL A 399 9.26 -20.53 -7.16
C VAL A 399 9.62 -21.72 -8.05
N ARG A 400 8.75 -22.73 -8.09
CA ARG A 400 8.78 -23.72 -9.16
C ARG A 400 7.78 -23.26 -10.21
N HIS A 401 8.22 -22.46 -11.18
CA HIS A 401 7.36 -22.11 -12.31
C HIS A 401 6.98 -23.40 -13.05
N SER A 402 5.68 -23.65 -13.19
CA SER A 402 5.20 -24.60 -14.19
C SER A 402 5.18 -23.89 -15.53
N GLU A 403 5.54 -24.57 -16.62
CA GLU A 403 5.51 -23.98 -17.98
C GLU A 403 4.08 -23.59 -18.45
N SER A 404 3.04 -23.84 -17.62
CA SER A 404 1.62 -23.68 -17.97
C SER A 404 1.04 -22.28 -17.77
N ASP A 405 1.78 -21.33 -17.19
CA ASP A 405 1.28 -19.96 -16.88
C ASP A 405 1.30 -18.98 -18.06
N LYS A 406 1.48 -19.45 -19.30
CA LYS A 406 1.71 -18.59 -20.48
C LYS A 406 0.46 -17.97 -21.12
N ASN A 407 -0.74 -18.20 -20.57
CA ASN A 407 -2.02 -17.75 -21.15
C ASN A 407 -2.87 -16.92 -20.17
N MET A 408 -2.29 -15.93 -19.49
CA MET A 408 -3.09 -14.93 -18.76
C MET A 408 -3.58 -13.83 -19.72
N GLU A 409 -4.89 -13.54 -19.71
CA GLU A 409 -5.47 -12.42 -20.45
C GLU A 409 -5.09 -11.07 -19.80
N ALA A 410 -5.01 -9.99 -20.57
CA ALA A 410 -4.87 -8.64 -20.02
C ALA A 410 -6.15 -8.29 -19.22
N PRO A 411 -6.08 -7.71 -18.02
CA PRO A 411 -4.98 -6.97 -17.38
C PRO A 411 -4.00 -7.81 -16.53
N LEU A 412 -4.24 -9.11 -16.38
CA LEU A 412 -3.43 -9.99 -15.52
C LEU A 412 -2.01 -10.20 -16.06
N ALA A 413 -1.83 -10.23 -17.38
CA ALA A 413 -0.51 -10.40 -18.00
C ALA A 413 0.49 -9.29 -17.60
N GLY A 414 0.06 -8.03 -17.60
CA GLY A 414 0.91 -6.91 -17.21
C GLY A 414 1.25 -6.92 -15.71
N LEU A 415 0.27 -7.31 -14.88
CA LEU A 415 0.46 -7.41 -13.45
C LEU A 415 1.38 -8.58 -13.06
N ALA A 416 1.21 -9.74 -13.73
CA ALA A 416 2.08 -10.88 -13.58
C ALA A 416 3.52 -10.54 -13.98
N ALA A 417 3.72 -9.88 -15.13
CA ALA A 417 5.05 -9.41 -15.54
C ALA A 417 5.70 -8.51 -14.47
N TRP A 418 4.94 -7.61 -13.85
CA TRP A 418 5.44 -6.78 -12.74
C TRP A 418 5.84 -7.60 -11.51
N TYR A 419 5.04 -8.59 -11.10
CA TYR A 419 5.37 -9.44 -9.94
C TYR A 419 6.55 -10.38 -10.18
N HIS A 420 6.72 -10.88 -11.41
CA HIS A 420 7.72 -11.90 -11.76
C HIS A 420 9.08 -11.32 -12.19
N GLY A 421 9.23 -10.00 -12.30
CA GLY A 421 10.42 -9.32 -12.84
C GLY A 421 11.69 -9.36 -11.97
N LEU A 422 11.89 -10.35 -11.11
CA LEU A 422 13.10 -10.49 -10.29
C LEU A 422 13.82 -11.81 -10.58
N ASP A 423 15.04 -11.70 -11.11
CA ASP A 423 16.05 -12.75 -11.08
C ASP A 423 16.83 -12.63 -9.75
N PRO A 424 16.98 -13.70 -8.93
CA PRO A 424 16.45 -15.07 -9.10
C PRO A 424 14.94 -15.19 -8.86
N PRO A 425 14.28 -16.25 -9.41
CA PRO A 425 12.84 -16.50 -9.30
C PRO A 425 12.46 -16.89 -7.86
N LEU A 426 12.51 -15.91 -6.97
CA LEU A 426 12.27 -16.04 -5.55
C LEU A 426 11.10 -15.15 -5.16
N VAL A 427 10.23 -15.70 -4.33
CA VAL A 427 9.23 -14.92 -3.62
C VAL A 427 9.82 -14.41 -2.31
N LEU A 428 9.88 -13.09 -2.17
CA LEU A 428 10.39 -12.45 -0.96
C LEU A 428 9.27 -12.23 0.08
N ASN A 429 9.61 -12.46 1.35
CA ASN A 429 8.76 -12.23 2.52
C ASN A 429 7.42 -13.00 2.48
N HIS A 430 7.44 -14.20 1.90
CA HIS A 430 6.30 -15.10 1.85
C HIS A 430 6.39 -16.11 2.98
N GLU A 431 6.04 -15.64 4.18
CA GLU A 431 6.12 -16.38 5.42
C GLU A 431 4.80 -16.25 6.19
N THR A 432 4.33 -17.37 6.73
CA THR A 432 3.12 -17.42 7.55
C THR A 432 3.42 -17.09 9.00
N ARG A 433 2.46 -16.45 9.68
CA ARG A 433 2.52 -16.33 11.14
C ARG A 433 1.97 -17.58 11.80
N ALA A 434 2.40 -17.82 13.03
CA ALA A 434 1.81 -18.84 13.88
C ALA A 434 0.47 -18.37 14.50
N HIS A 435 -0.46 -19.29 14.71
CA HIS A 435 -1.78 -19.00 15.28
C HIS A 435 -2.16 -20.03 16.36
N MET A 436 -3.09 -19.65 17.24
CA MET A 436 -3.68 -20.62 18.18
C MET A 436 -4.51 -21.65 17.40
N PRO A 437 -4.56 -22.93 17.82
CA PRO A 437 -5.32 -23.96 17.13
C PRO A 437 -6.78 -23.57 16.86
N GLU A 438 -7.45 -22.95 17.82
CA GLU A 438 -8.85 -22.53 17.73
C GLU A 438 -9.07 -21.51 16.62
N ASP A 439 -8.11 -20.59 16.41
CA ASP A 439 -8.18 -19.63 15.31
C ASP A 439 -8.00 -20.31 13.96
N LEU A 440 -7.20 -21.36 13.87
CA LEU A 440 -7.11 -22.17 12.64
C LEU A 440 -8.43 -22.89 12.34
N GLY A 441 -9.12 -23.40 13.36
CA GLY A 441 -10.48 -23.92 13.18
C GLY A 441 -11.45 -22.86 12.65
N ARG A 442 -11.36 -21.62 13.15
CA ARG A 442 -12.15 -20.49 12.64
C ARG A 442 -11.77 -20.10 11.22
N TYR A 443 -10.48 -20.13 10.87
CA TYR A 443 -10.01 -19.82 9.53
C TYR A 443 -10.48 -20.84 8.50
N LEU A 444 -10.39 -22.14 8.85
CA LEU A 444 -10.92 -23.22 8.04
C LEU A 444 -12.41 -23.03 7.78
N PHE A 445 -13.18 -22.74 8.83
CA PHE A 445 -14.61 -22.44 8.71
C PHE A 445 -14.87 -21.25 7.78
N CYS A 446 -14.13 -20.14 7.93
CA CYS A 446 -14.28 -18.96 7.08
C CYS A 446 -14.00 -19.26 5.61
N ALA A 447 -12.90 -19.94 5.32
CA ALA A 447 -12.49 -20.27 3.96
C ALA A 447 -13.51 -21.20 3.28
N VAL A 448 -13.96 -22.25 3.98
CA VAL A 448 -15.00 -23.16 3.47
C VAL A 448 -16.33 -22.43 3.26
N TYR A 449 -16.75 -21.62 4.24
CA TYR A 449 -17.98 -20.86 4.13
C TYR A 449 -17.96 -19.92 2.92
N ALA A 450 -16.87 -19.18 2.71
CA ALA A 450 -16.75 -18.30 1.56
C ALA A 450 -16.62 -19.04 0.23
N GLY A 451 -15.97 -20.21 0.20
CA GLY A 451 -15.93 -21.07 -0.98
C GLY A 451 -17.32 -21.54 -1.41
N LEU A 452 -18.22 -21.82 -0.46
CA LEU A 452 -19.59 -22.26 -0.75
C LEU A 452 -20.57 -21.10 -1.00
N LYS A 453 -20.47 -20.02 -0.23
CA LYS A 453 -21.48 -18.94 -0.21
C LYS A 453 -21.03 -17.68 -0.95
N GLY A 454 -19.79 -17.61 -1.42
CA GLY A 454 -19.24 -16.46 -2.14
C GLY A 454 -19.02 -15.20 -1.29
N VAL A 455 -19.18 -15.29 0.04
CA VAL A 455 -19.03 -14.18 0.98
C VAL A 455 -18.36 -14.65 2.26
N SER A 456 -17.60 -13.78 2.92
CA SER A 456 -17.05 -14.06 4.26
C SER A 456 -18.19 -14.16 5.29
N PRO A 457 -18.15 -15.13 6.22
CA PRO A 457 -19.16 -15.21 7.28
C PRO A 457 -19.05 -13.99 8.21
N LYS A 458 -20.16 -13.60 8.81
CA LYS A 458 -20.19 -12.67 9.95
C LYS A 458 -20.38 -13.45 11.24
N ALA A 459 -20.25 -12.76 12.39
CA ALA A 459 -20.39 -13.34 13.72
C ALA A 459 -21.65 -14.20 13.91
N ALA A 460 -22.79 -13.81 13.33
CA ALA A 460 -24.06 -14.53 13.43
C ALA A 460 -24.08 -15.89 12.70
N GLN A 461 -23.18 -16.11 11.73
CA GLN A 461 -23.07 -17.37 11.00
C GLN A 461 -22.16 -18.39 11.68
N PHE A 462 -21.38 -17.99 12.70
CA PHE A 462 -20.55 -18.94 13.43
C PHE A 462 -21.41 -19.79 14.39
N PRO A 463 -21.14 -21.10 14.49
CA PRO A 463 -21.62 -21.89 15.62
C PRO A 463 -21.23 -21.24 16.94
N SER A 464 -22.15 -21.18 17.90
CA SER A 464 -21.95 -20.46 19.17
C SER A 464 -20.71 -20.91 19.95
N ALA A 465 -20.35 -22.19 19.85
CA ALA A 465 -19.17 -22.76 20.49
C ALA A 465 -17.83 -22.44 19.77
N MET A 466 -17.87 -22.00 18.51
CA MET A 466 -16.68 -21.49 17.80
C MET A 466 -16.42 -20.00 18.09
N ALA A 467 -17.34 -19.31 18.76
CA ALA A 467 -17.17 -17.90 19.10
C ALA A 467 -15.90 -17.68 19.92
N PRO A 468 -15.07 -16.66 19.60
CA PRO A 468 -13.92 -16.33 20.42
C PRO A 468 -14.38 -15.86 21.82
N GLN A 469 -13.60 -16.14 22.85
CA GLN A 469 -13.82 -15.60 24.20
C GLN A 469 -13.52 -14.10 24.23
N HIS A 470 -14.42 -13.29 23.70
CA HIS A 470 -14.27 -11.85 23.60
C HIS A 470 -15.54 -11.12 24.03
N ARG A 471 -15.41 -10.19 24.98
CA ARG A 471 -16.53 -9.48 25.62
C ARG A 471 -17.48 -8.79 24.63
N ASN A 472 -16.97 -8.39 23.46
CA ASN A 472 -17.74 -7.64 22.45
C ASN A 472 -18.22 -8.50 21.27
N TRP A 473 -18.02 -9.83 21.27
CA TRP A 473 -18.45 -10.67 20.14
C TRP A 473 -19.97 -10.63 19.91
N ALA A 474 -20.75 -10.54 20.99
CA ALA A 474 -22.21 -10.50 20.95
C ALA A 474 -22.80 -9.08 20.86
N SER A 475 -21.99 -8.02 20.85
CA SER A 475 -22.49 -6.64 20.91
C SER A 475 -22.86 -6.04 19.53
N GLY A 476 -22.65 -6.79 18.44
CA GLY A 476 -22.78 -6.28 17.06
C GLY A 476 -21.65 -5.35 16.64
N HIS A 477 -20.77 -4.95 17.56
CA HIS A 477 -19.50 -4.32 17.23
C HIS A 477 -18.49 -5.42 16.88
N PHE A 478 -17.86 -5.34 15.70
CA PHE A 478 -16.93 -6.35 15.14
C PHE A 478 -17.59 -7.63 14.58
N GLU A 479 -18.72 -7.49 13.87
CA GLU A 479 -19.35 -8.61 13.13
C GLU A 479 -18.39 -9.33 12.17
N ASP A 480 -17.33 -8.67 11.70
CA ASP A 480 -16.40 -9.14 10.67
C ASP A 480 -14.97 -9.37 11.20
N ARG A 481 -14.80 -9.67 12.50
CA ARG A 481 -13.47 -9.92 13.11
C ARG A 481 -12.64 -10.97 12.37
N PHE A 482 -13.29 -12.05 11.92
CA PHE A 482 -12.68 -13.10 11.10
C PHE A 482 -13.18 -12.92 9.68
N ARG A 483 -12.27 -12.51 8.80
CA ARG A 483 -12.62 -12.17 7.43
C ARG A 483 -11.69 -12.82 6.44
N VAL A 484 -12.27 -13.63 5.57
CA VAL A 484 -11.56 -14.22 4.43
C VAL A 484 -11.60 -13.29 3.24
N GLN A 485 -10.46 -13.18 2.54
CA GLN A 485 -10.40 -12.48 1.27
C GLN A 485 -11.01 -13.40 0.21
N VAL A 486 -12.20 -13.09 -0.28
CA VAL A 486 -12.94 -14.00 -1.18
C VAL A 486 -12.21 -14.12 -2.52
N ALA A 487 -11.99 -15.36 -2.97
CA ALA A 487 -11.19 -15.69 -4.15
C ALA A 487 -11.64 -14.94 -5.43
N ASP A 488 -12.95 -14.85 -5.65
CA ASP A 488 -13.58 -14.26 -6.84
C ASP A 488 -13.95 -12.77 -6.67
N GLN A 489 -13.40 -12.10 -5.66
CA GLN A 489 -13.61 -10.67 -5.45
C GLN A 489 -12.27 -9.95 -5.30
N PRO A 490 -12.21 -8.63 -5.55
CA PRO A 490 -11.08 -7.84 -5.12
C PRO A 490 -10.92 -7.92 -3.60
N ALA A 491 -9.68 -7.90 -3.12
CA ALA A 491 -9.39 -7.92 -1.70
C ALA A 491 -10.03 -6.73 -1.00
N THR A 492 -10.24 -6.88 0.31
CA THR A 492 -10.63 -5.77 1.17
C THR A 492 -9.42 -4.88 1.44
N THR A 493 -9.66 -3.64 1.88
CA THR A 493 -8.56 -2.68 2.12
C THR A 493 -7.51 -3.26 3.08
N VAL A 494 -6.31 -3.53 2.57
CA VAL A 494 -5.18 -4.02 3.38
C VAL A 494 -4.69 -2.92 4.31
N MET A 495 -4.55 -3.26 5.59
CA MET A 495 -4.17 -2.36 6.66
C MET A 495 -2.69 -2.52 7.01
N SER A 496 -2.06 -1.46 7.53
CA SER A 496 -0.63 -1.43 7.82
C SER A 496 -0.18 -2.41 8.93
N HIS A 497 -1.10 -2.86 9.79
CA HIS A 497 -0.80 -3.70 10.94
C HIS A 497 -1.30 -5.15 10.75
N ILE A 498 -0.96 -5.79 9.64
CA ILE A 498 -1.40 -7.18 9.38
C ILE A 498 -1.02 -8.18 10.49
N ALA A 499 0.02 -7.88 11.29
CA ALA A 499 0.37 -8.66 12.47
C ALA A 499 -0.68 -8.60 13.59
N LYS A 500 -1.37 -7.46 13.76
CA LYS A 500 -2.42 -7.24 14.77
C LYS A 500 -3.81 -7.50 14.21
N ASP A 501 -4.04 -7.07 12.98
CA ASP A 501 -5.33 -7.14 12.28
C ASP A 501 -5.49 -8.44 11.49
N GLY A 502 -4.66 -9.42 11.81
CA GLY A 502 -4.43 -10.55 10.96
C GLY A 502 -5.59 -11.51 10.77
N HIS A 503 -6.62 -11.42 11.63
CA HIS A 503 -7.88 -12.14 11.49
C HIS A 503 -8.79 -11.54 10.40
N TYR A 504 -8.57 -10.29 10.00
CA TYR A 504 -9.30 -9.66 8.89
C TYR A 504 -8.80 -10.09 7.50
N PHE A 505 -7.69 -10.83 7.44
CA PHE A 505 -7.01 -11.18 6.20
C PHE A 505 -6.73 -12.69 6.19
N ILE A 506 -7.79 -13.50 6.20
CA ILE A 506 -7.71 -14.97 6.07
C ILE A 506 -7.54 -15.33 4.58
N HIS A 507 -6.66 -16.30 4.30
CA HIS A 507 -6.42 -16.79 2.95
C HIS A 507 -7.65 -17.55 2.42
N HIS A 508 -7.95 -17.41 1.13
CA HIS A 508 -9.17 -17.96 0.53
C HIS A 508 -9.16 -19.49 0.41
N ASP A 509 -7.99 -20.06 0.16
CA ASP A 509 -7.81 -21.50 0.03
C ASP A 509 -7.85 -22.20 1.40
N SER A 510 -8.91 -22.99 1.61
CA SER A 510 -9.13 -23.73 2.84
C SER A 510 -8.03 -24.78 3.12
N ALA A 511 -7.35 -25.29 2.09
CA ALA A 511 -6.27 -26.26 2.26
C ALA A 511 -5.02 -25.66 2.94
N GLN A 512 -4.87 -24.33 2.87
CA GLN A 512 -3.75 -23.61 3.46
C GLN A 512 -4.00 -23.18 4.91
N CYS A 513 -5.27 -23.01 5.30
CA CYS A 513 -5.72 -22.76 6.69
C CYS A 513 -4.82 -21.77 7.46
N ARG A 514 -4.79 -20.52 6.98
CA ARG A 514 -3.90 -19.47 7.50
C ARG A 514 -4.43 -18.07 7.18
N SER A 515 -3.79 -17.06 7.74
CA SER A 515 -3.90 -15.70 7.26
C SER A 515 -2.99 -15.44 6.06
N LEU A 516 -3.20 -14.30 5.39
CA LEU A 516 -2.27 -13.78 4.40
C LEU A 516 -0.89 -13.51 5.01
N THR A 517 0.14 -13.77 4.22
CA THR A 517 1.53 -13.38 4.42
C THR A 517 1.74 -11.90 4.06
N VAL A 518 2.90 -11.35 4.42
CA VAL A 518 3.29 -9.98 4.01
C VAL A 518 3.39 -9.87 2.49
N ARG A 519 3.91 -10.91 1.81
CA ARG A 519 4.00 -10.90 0.35
C ARG A 519 2.65 -10.78 -0.32
N GLU A 520 1.71 -11.64 0.05
CA GLU A 520 0.36 -11.62 -0.53
C GLU A 520 -0.35 -10.30 -0.26
N ALA A 521 -0.19 -9.75 0.95
CA ALA A 521 -0.74 -8.45 1.30
C ALA A 521 -0.07 -7.28 0.57
N ALA A 522 1.14 -7.46 0.04
CA ALA A 522 1.83 -6.48 -0.79
C ALA A 522 1.50 -6.66 -2.28
N SER A 523 1.12 -7.87 -2.70
CA SER A 523 0.58 -8.13 -4.04
C SER A 523 -0.84 -7.56 -4.16
N LEU A 524 -1.68 -7.72 -3.13
CA LEU A 524 -3.04 -7.17 -3.08
C LEU A 524 -3.06 -5.67 -2.80
#